data_AF-A0AAV4HC70-F1
#
_entry.id   AF-A0AAV4HC70-F1
#
_cell.length_a   1.000
_cell.length_b   1.000
_cell.length_c   1.000
_cell.angle_alpha   90.00
_cell.angle_beta   90.00
_cell.angle_gamma   90.00
#
_symmetry.space_group_name_H-M   'P 1'
#
loop_
_entity.id
_entity.type
_entity.pdbx_description
1 polymer ?
#
loop_
_entity_poly.entity_id
_entity_poly.type
_entity_poly.pdbx_seq_one_letter_code
_entity_poly.pdbx_strand_id
1 'polypeptide(L)'
;MFKLHGPKRLSDIVTGDETWFPFFIIPPKRLNRMWVDERGDRPVVLRPGFQSRKRMFTVFFNYSGPLLVDILPQDTTMTATYYVQNVPSQANSAINEQRPKVSTSRTLLLNDNAGPHRARATTQSLRELGIQVLPHPA
;
A
#
# COMPACT_ATOMS: atom_id res chain seq x y z
N MET A 1 32.69 9.51 13.20
CA MET A 1 32.24 8.70 12.04
C MET A 1 31.24 9.54 11.25
N PHE A 2 31.60 10.00 10.05
CA PHE A 2 30.71 10.80 9.21
C PHE A 2 29.60 9.89 8.66
N LYS A 3 28.32 10.21 8.90
CA LYS A 3 27.22 9.52 8.23
C LYS A 3 27.26 9.89 6.75
N LEU A 4 27.41 8.90 5.87
CA LEU A 4 27.53 9.06 4.41
C LEU A 4 26.45 9.96 3.78
N HIS A 5 25.28 10.12 4.44
CA HIS A 5 24.11 10.82 3.92
C HIS A 5 23.53 11.92 4.83
N GLY A 6 24.26 12.41 5.84
CA GLY A 6 23.74 13.41 6.77
C GLY A 6 22.55 12.90 7.62
N PRO A 7 21.75 13.77 8.23
CA PRO A 7 20.59 13.35 9.01
C PRO A 7 19.48 12.77 8.12
N LYS A 8 18.71 11.82 8.66
CA LYS A 8 17.50 11.29 8.02
C LYS A 8 16.47 12.41 7.89
N ARG A 9 15.80 12.50 6.74
CA ARG A 9 14.76 13.50 6.48
C ARG A 9 13.45 12.82 6.09
N LEU A 10 12.33 13.51 6.29
CA LEU A 10 11.02 13.05 5.80
C LEU A 10 10.99 12.93 4.27
N SER A 11 11.75 13.78 3.57
CA SER A 11 11.88 13.70 2.12
C SER A 11 12.55 12.41 1.64
N ASP A 12 13.26 11.70 2.51
CA ASP A 12 13.91 10.45 2.19
C ASP A 12 12.94 9.25 2.36
N ILE A 13 11.74 9.47 2.92
CA ILE A 13 10.73 8.44 3.17
C ILE A 13 9.93 8.12 1.92
N VAL A 14 9.71 6.82 1.72
CA VAL A 14 8.76 6.21 0.81
C VAL A 14 7.84 5.35 1.65
N THR A 15 6.54 5.50 1.47
CA THR A 15 5.54 4.75 2.23
C THR A 15 4.50 4.18 1.30
N GLY A 16 3.89 3.08 1.70
CA GLY A 16 2.82 2.47 0.95
C GLY A 16 2.05 1.47 1.78
N ASP A 17 0.89 1.09 1.27
CA ASP A 17 0.01 0.12 1.90
C ASP A 17 -0.86 -0.59 0.84
N GLU A 18 -1.40 -1.75 1.20
CA GLU A 18 -2.32 -2.52 0.39
C GLU A 18 -3.77 -2.29 0.85
N THR A 19 -4.67 -2.04 -0.10
CA THR A 19 -6.08 -1.86 0.21
C THR A 19 -7.00 -2.53 -0.79
N TRP A 20 -8.13 -3.02 -0.30
CA TRP A 20 -9.16 -3.64 -1.13
C TRP A 20 -10.15 -2.59 -1.65
N PHE A 21 -10.17 -2.37 -2.96
CA PHE A 21 -11.19 -1.57 -3.62
C PHE A 21 -12.35 -2.45 -4.08
N PRO A 22 -13.58 -2.25 -3.56
CA PRO A 22 -14.76 -2.92 -4.09
C PRO A 22 -15.16 -2.32 -5.45
N PHE A 23 -15.66 -3.16 -6.36
CA PHE A 23 -16.21 -2.68 -7.65
C PHE A 23 -17.49 -1.86 -7.49
N PHE A 24 -18.24 -2.13 -6.43
CA PHE A 24 -19.51 -1.47 -6.15
C PHE A 24 -19.43 -0.80 -4.79
N ILE A 25 -19.74 0.49 -4.76
CA ILE A 25 -19.92 1.23 -3.51
C ILE A 25 -21.35 0.97 -3.04
N ILE A 26 -21.48 0.24 -1.94
CA ILE A 26 -22.77 0.05 -1.28
C ILE A 26 -22.91 1.16 -0.24
N PRO A 27 -23.95 2.01 -0.34
CA PRO A 27 -24.16 3.08 0.62
C PRO A 27 -24.22 2.51 2.05
N PRO A 28 -23.52 3.10 3.02
CA PRO A 28 -23.63 2.67 4.40
C PRO A 28 -25.08 2.78 4.87
N LYS A 29 -25.52 1.83 5.72
CA LYS A 29 -26.90 1.74 6.21
C LYS A 29 -27.49 3.08 6.68
N ARG A 30 -26.66 3.95 7.26
CA ARG A 30 -27.08 5.28 7.72
C ARG A 30 -27.64 6.20 6.62
N LEU A 31 -27.15 6.05 5.38
CA LEU A 31 -27.59 6.85 4.24
C LEU A 31 -28.91 6.32 3.65
N ASN A 32 -29.27 5.07 3.96
CA ASN A 32 -30.56 4.49 3.59
C ASN A 32 -31.62 4.69 4.70
N ARG A 33 -31.38 5.58 5.66
CA ARG A 33 -32.39 5.92 6.66
C ARG A 33 -33.43 6.81 6.02
N MET A 34 -34.68 6.36 6.06
CA MET A 34 -35.85 7.12 5.65
C MET A 34 -36.87 7.09 6.78
N TRP A 35 -37.62 8.18 6.91
CA TRP A 35 -38.81 8.22 7.75
C TRP A 35 -39.90 7.37 7.08
N VAL A 36 -40.50 6.47 7.85
CA VAL A 36 -41.62 5.62 7.42
C VAL A 36 -42.74 5.78 8.42
N ASP A 37 -43.99 5.59 7.98
CA ASP A 37 -45.12 5.54 8.90
C ASP A 37 -45.07 4.27 9.78
N GLU A 38 -45.89 4.19 10.84
CA GLU A 38 -45.88 3.08 11.80
C GLU A 38 -46.11 1.70 11.17
N ARG A 39 -46.79 1.63 10.02
CA ARG A 39 -47.09 0.39 9.28
C ARG A 39 -46.34 0.32 7.95
N GLY A 40 -45.44 1.25 7.68
CA GLY A 40 -44.72 1.39 6.43
C GLY A 40 -43.60 0.37 6.30
N ASP A 41 -43.33 -0.04 5.07
CA ASP A 41 -42.25 -0.98 4.80
C ASP A 41 -40.88 -0.39 5.11
N ARG A 42 -40.01 -1.21 5.70
CA ARG A 42 -38.63 -0.80 5.99
C ARG A 42 -37.83 -0.74 4.68
N PRO A 43 -36.91 0.24 4.53
CA PRO A 43 -36.02 0.30 3.38
C PRO A 43 -35.20 -0.98 3.24
N VAL A 44 -35.26 -1.59 2.06
CA VAL A 44 -34.42 -2.74 1.71
C VAL A 44 -33.03 -2.25 1.38
N VAL A 45 -32.04 -2.69 2.15
CA VAL A 45 -30.64 -2.34 1.95
C VAL A 45 -29.87 -3.56 1.48
N LEU A 46 -29.22 -3.45 0.32
CA LEU A 46 -28.28 -4.46 -0.15
C LEU A 46 -27.18 -4.65 0.91
N ARG A 47 -27.00 -5.87 1.39
CA ARG A 47 -25.85 -6.21 2.24
C ARG A 47 -24.69 -6.63 1.34
N PRO A 48 -23.49 -6.04 1.48
CA PRO A 48 -22.31 -6.58 0.82
C PRO A 48 -22.13 -8.03 1.27
N GLY A 49 -22.21 -8.97 0.34
CA GLY A 49 -21.85 -10.36 0.61
C GLY A 49 -20.34 -10.52 0.74
N PHE A 50 -19.89 -11.59 1.40
CA PHE A 50 -18.46 -11.96 1.49
C PHE A 50 -17.77 -12.07 0.12
N GLN A 51 -18.52 -12.36 -0.94
CA GLN A 51 -18.05 -12.50 -2.32
C GLN A 51 -18.21 -11.24 -3.18
N SER A 52 -18.39 -10.06 -2.56
CA SER A 52 -18.46 -8.81 -3.32
C SER A 52 -17.16 -8.62 -4.12
N ARG A 53 -17.26 -8.46 -5.45
CA ARG A 53 -16.07 -8.30 -6.32
C ARG A 53 -15.22 -7.13 -5.83
N LYS A 54 -13.94 -7.40 -5.58
CA LYS A 54 -12.94 -6.42 -5.12
C LYS A 54 -11.58 -6.70 -5.76
N ARG A 55 -10.75 -5.67 -5.90
CA ARG A 55 -9.34 -5.77 -6.32
C ARG A 55 -8.46 -5.22 -5.20
N MET A 56 -7.34 -5.87 -4.94
CA MET A 56 -6.32 -5.34 -4.03
C MET A 56 -5.42 -4.42 -4.84
N PHE A 57 -5.25 -3.22 -4.33
CA PHE A 57 -4.33 -2.22 -4.85
C PHE A 57 -3.19 -2.08 -3.87
N THR A 58 -1.99 -1.95 -4.40
CA THR A 58 -0.78 -1.65 -3.65
C THR A 58 -0.31 -0.28 -4.12
N VAL A 59 -0.23 0.68 -3.20
CA VAL A 59 0.14 2.05 -3.57
C VAL A 59 1.34 2.48 -2.75
N PHE A 60 2.40 2.91 -3.43
CA PHE A 60 3.56 3.56 -2.81
C PHE A 60 3.68 4.99 -3.29
N PHE A 61 4.05 5.88 -2.38
CA PHE A 61 4.24 7.30 -2.65
C PHE A 61 5.30 7.89 -1.73
N ASN A 62 5.70 9.11 -2.04
CA ASN A 62 6.64 9.89 -1.26
C ASN A 62 6.18 11.37 -1.22
N TYR A 63 7.01 12.29 -0.71
CA TYR A 63 6.65 13.71 -0.64
C TYR A 63 6.40 14.39 -2.00
N SER A 64 6.92 13.83 -3.09
CA SER A 64 6.80 14.34 -4.46
C SER A 64 5.58 13.78 -5.19
N GLY A 65 5.01 12.67 -4.70
CA GLY A 65 3.80 12.09 -5.25
C GLY A 65 3.82 10.56 -5.31
N PRO A 66 2.89 9.96 -6.07
CA PRO A 66 2.82 8.52 -6.29
C PRO A 66 4.07 7.98 -6.98
N LEU A 67 4.52 6.80 -6.57
CA LEU A 67 5.66 6.07 -7.13
C LEU A 67 5.23 4.79 -7.83
N LEU A 68 4.27 4.08 -7.24
CA LEU A 68 3.77 2.81 -7.74
C LEU A 68 2.29 2.70 -7.44
N VAL A 69 1.54 2.23 -8.43
CA VAL A 69 0.20 1.70 -8.25
C VAL A 69 0.19 0.33 -8.92
N ASP A 70 0.17 -0.72 -8.10
CA ASP A 70 0.02 -2.09 -8.56
C ASP A 70 -1.38 -2.60 -8.25
N ILE A 71 -1.94 -3.39 -9.16
CA ILE A 71 -3.26 -4.00 -8.98
C ILE A 71 -3.08 -5.50 -8.99
N LEU A 72 -3.15 -6.10 -7.81
CA LEU A 72 -2.98 -7.54 -7.64
C LEU A 72 -3.93 -8.29 -8.60
N PRO A 73 -3.41 -9.27 -9.37
CA PRO A 73 -4.22 -10.07 -10.29
C PRO A 73 -5.39 -10.73 -9.57
N GLN A 74 -6.49 -10.92 -10.31
CA GLN A 74 -7.67 -11.55 -9.75
C GLN A 74 -7.35 -12.96 -9.23
N ASP A 75 -7.93 -13.32 -8.09
CA ASP A 75 -7.81 -14.65 -7.49
C ASP A 75 -6.37 -15.03 -7.10
N THR A 76 -5.50 -14.02 -6.91
CA THR A 76 -4.14 -14.19 -6.37
C THR A 76 -4.02 -13.59 -4.98
N THR A 77 -2.96 -13.99 -4.26
CA THR A 77 -2.66 -13.50 -2.92
C THR A 77 -1.34 -12.74 -2.94
N MET A 78 -1.26 -11.66 -2.14
CA MET A 78 0.00 -10.96 -1.91
C MET A 78 0.98 -11.87 -1.18
N THR A 79 1.91 -12.48 -1.92
CA THR A 79 2.99 -13.31 -1.38
C THR A 79 4.27 -12.50 -1.30
N ALA A 80 5.25 -12.95 -0.52
CA ALA A 80 6.57 -12.33 -0.49
C ALA A 80 7.22 -12.28 -1.87
N THR A 81 7.07 -13.35 -2.66
CA THR A 81 7.59 -13.43 -4.03
C THR A 81 6.95 -12.39 -4.93
N TYR A 82 5.61 -12.29 -4.89
CA TYR A 82 4.88 -11.28 -5.66
C TYR A 82 5.32 -9.87 -5.26
N TYR A 83 5.39 -9.61 -3.95
CA TYR A 83 5.81 -8.31 -3.42
C TYR A 83 7.19 -7.93 -3.94
N VAL A 84 8.20 -8.79 -3.77
CA VAL A 84 9.58 -8.54 -4.23
C VAL A 84 9.67 -8.27 -5.73
N GLN A 85 8.92 -9.02 -6.54
CA GLN A 85 8.98 -8.91 -8.00
C GLN A 85 8.34 -7.62 -8.51
N ASN A 86 7.23 -7.19 -7.89
CA ASN A 86 6.39 -6.13 -8.43
C ASN A 86 6.55 -4.79 -7.71
N VAL A 87 6.94 -4.77 -6.44
CA VAL A 87 6.88 -3.57 -5.61
C VAL A 87 8.23 -2.85 -5.45
N PRO A 88 9.27 -3.44 -4.79
CA PRO A 88 10.52 -2.72 -4.52
C PRO A 88 11.27 -2.26 -5.77
N SER A 89 11.32 -3.09 -6.82
CA SER A 89 12.05 -2.80 -8.06
C SER A 89 11.44 -1.62 -8.81
N GLN A 90 10.12 -1.62 -8.99
CA GLN A 90 9.38 -0.57 -9.68
C GLN A 90 9.42 0.74 -8.88
N ALA A 91 9.18 0.66 -7.56
CA ALA A 91 9.29 1.82 -6.69
C ALA A 91 10.70 2.42 -6.74
N ASN A 92 11.74 1.59 -6.76
CA ASN A 92 13.12 2.06 -6.90
C ASN A 92 13.37 2.83 -8.20
N SER A 93 12.93 2.29 -9.34
CA SER A 93 13.04 2.98 -10.63
C SER A 93 12.32 4.33 -10.61
N ALA A 94 11.08 4.37 -10.09
CA ALA A 94 10.31 5.61 -9.97
C ALA A 94 10.97 6.64 -9.03
N ILE A 95 11.62 6.18 -7.94
CA ILE A 95 12.39 7.07 -7.05
C ILE A 95 13.56 7.68 -7.81
N ASN A 96 14.29 6.90 -8.60
CA ASN A 96 15.43 7.38 -9.37
C ASN A 96 15.00 8.41 -10.45
N GLU A 97 13.84 8.20 -11.06
CA GLU A 97 13.25 9.15 -12.02
C GLU A 97 12.80 10.46 -11.34
N GLN A 98 12.10 10.38 -10.20
CA GLN A 98 11.65 11.56 -9.47
C GLN A 98 12.80 12.31 -8.77
N ARG A 99 13.89 11.61 -8.42
CA ARG A 99 14.99 12.14 -7.61
C ARG A 99 16.37 11.73 -8.17
N PRO A 100 16.72 12.11 -9.40
CA PRO A 100 17.97 11.67 -10.05
C PRO A 100 19.25 12.10 -9.31
N LYS A 101 19.16 13.14 -8.45
CA LYS A 101 20.28 13.67 -7.66
C LYS A 101 20.41 13.02 -6.27
N VAL A 102 19.48 12.17 -5.87
CA VAL A 102 19.45 11.54 -4.54
C VAL A 102 19.70 10.04 -4.72
N SER A 103 20.74 9.52 -4.07
CA SER A 103 21.04 8.08 -4.13
C SER A 103 19.91 7.25 -3.51
N THR A 104 19.58 6.12 -4.14
CA THR A 104 18.67 5.09 -3.62
C THR A 104 19.06 4.61 -2.21
N SER A 105 20.35 4.61 -1.89
CA SER A 105 20.87 4.24 -0.55
C SER A 105 20.35 5.15 0.58
N ARG A 106 19.74 6.28 0.23
CA ARG A 106 19.08 7.20 1.15
C ARG A 106 17.61 6.87 1.37
N THR A 107 17.01 5.98 0.58
CA THR A 107 15.58 5.65 0.64
C THR A 107 15.24 4.95 1.95
N LEU A 108 14.27 5.53 2.67
CA LEU A 108 13.69 4.99 3.90
C LEU A 108 12.29 4.44 3.59
N LEU A 109 12.11 3.12 3.67
CA LEU A 109 10.82 2.48 3.44
C LEU A 109 10.01 2.41 4.75
N LEU A 110 8.79 2.90 4.72
CA LEU A 110 7.79 2.72 5.77
C LEU A 110 6.64 1.85 5.23
N ASN A 111 6.48 0.67 5.81
CA ASN A 111 5.37 -0.24 5.54
C ASN A 111 4.98 -0.97 6.83
N ASP A 112 3.85 -1.67 6.79
CA ASP A 112 3.37 -2.45 7.93
C ASP A 112 4.19 -3.73 8.15
N ASN A 113 3.90 -4.43 9.24
CA ASN A 113 4.60 -5.66 9.63
C ASN A 113 3.97 -6.94 9.02
N ALA A 114 3.30 -6.84 7.85
CA ALA A 114 2.69 -7.99 7.20
C ALA A 114 3.72 -9.11 6.90
N GLY A 115 3.24 -10.35 6.87
CA GLY A 115 4.06 -11.54 6.61
C GLY A 115 4.94 -11.43 5.35
N PRO A 116 4.38 -11.02 4.19
CA PRO A 116 5.15 -10.79 2.97
C PRO A 116 6.27 -9.76 3.13
N HIS A 117 6.07 -8.71 3.93
CA HIS A 117 7.04 -7.63 4.12
C HIS A 117 8.25 -8.05 4.96
N ARG A 118 8.03 -8.96 5.91
CA ARG A 118 9.08 -9.50 6.81
C ARG A 118 9.74 -10.77 6.29
N ALA A 119 9.28 -11.32 5.17
CA ALA A 119 9.86 -12.52 4.60
C ALA A 119 11.33 -12.34 4.23
N ARG A 120 12.12 -13.41 4.35
CA ARG A 120 13.57 -13.38 4.06
C ARG A 120 13.86 -12.85 2.66
N ALA A 121 13.12 -13.32 1.65
CA ALA A 121 13.25 -12.86 0.26
C ALA A 121 13.07 -11.34 0.15
N THR A 122 12.06 -10.79 0.84
CA THR A 122 11.78 -9.36 0.87
C THR A 122 12.90 -8.57 1.53
N THR A 123 13.33 -9.00 2.72
CA THR A 123 14.43 -8.33 3.43
C THR A 123 15.75 -8.37 2.65
N GLN A 124 16.01 -9.44 1.89
CA GLN A 124 17.19 -9.56 1.05
C GLN A 124 17.11 -8.63 -0.16
N SER A 125 15.99 -8.63 -0.88
CA SER A 125 15.79 -7.73 -2.03
C SER A 125 15.91 -6.26 -1.63
N LEU A 126 15.32 -5.86 -0.50
CA LEU A 126 15.44 -4.49 0.00
C LEU A 126 16.88 -4.10 0.33
N ARG A 127 17.67 -5.03 0.89
CA ARG A 127 19.11 -4.81 1.14
C ARG A 127 19.91 -4.67 -0.14
N GLU A 128 19.66 -5.52 -1.15
CA GLU A 128 20.32 -5.46 -2.45
C GLU A 128 20.01 -4.14 -3.18
N LEU A 129 18.80 -3.61 -3.02
CA LEU A 129 18.40 -2.30 -3.53
C LEU A 129 18.92 -1.12 -2.68
N GLY A 130 19.56 -1.38 -1.53
CA GLY A 130 20.04 -0.34 -0.61
C GLY A 130 18.93 0.41 0.12
N ILE A 131 17.71 -0.14 0.17
CA ILE A 131 16.55 0.46 0.81
C ILE A 131 16.57 0.13 2.31
N GLN A 132 16.50 1.15 3.16
CA GLN A 132 16.44 0.96 4.60
C GLN A 132 14.98 0.94 5.09
N VAL A 133 14.56 -0.16 5.73
CA VAL A 133 13.23 -0.26 6.35
C VAL A 133 13.21 0.51 7.69
N LEU A 134 12.18 1.33 7.89
CA LEU A 134 11.91 2.02 9.14
C LEU A 134 11.15 1.10 10.11
N PRO A 135 11.40 1.22 11.43
CA PRO A 135 10.62 0.48 12.40
C PRO A 135 9.15 0.93 12.37
N HIS A 136 8.23 -0.02 12.30
CA HIS A 136 6.79 0.20 12.40
C HIS A 136 6.25 -0.55 13.64
N PRO A 137 5.46 0.09 14.51
CA PRO A 137 4.85 -0.58 15.65
C PRO A 137 3.84 -1.65 15.19
N ALA A 138 3.49 -2.57 16.08
CA ALA A 138 2.43 -3.56 15.86
C ALA A 138 1.07 -2.99 16.22
#